data_AF-A0A2W2HQS9-F1
#
_entry.id   AF-A0A2W2HQS9-F1
#
_cell.length_a   1.000
_cell.length_b   1.000
_cell.length_c   1.000
_cell.angle_alpha   90.00
_cell.angle_beta   90.00
_cell.angle_gamma   90.00
#
_symmetry.space_group_name_H-M   'P 1'
#
loop_
_entity.id
_entity.type
_entity.pdbx_description
1 polymer ?
#
loop_
_entity_poly.entity_id
_entity_poly.type
_entity_poly.pdbx_seq_one_letter_code
_entity_poly.pdbx_strand_id
1 'polypeptide(L)'
;MFRRSLAVLAAAGIALAAQVALPQAAQAGAYGCAGSLVGTWKVPLKDALNGRTYYRSDINAANGWNCAVLAKRPGLPRYGERTPLWIEMYNSRWAEDNWKHNYDQDQGKCRYYAGPVKVYGKNLCLSIRVRHADHGPGGKTSYNGGRTLTGVACR
;
A
#
# COMPACT_ATOMS: atom_id res chain seq x y z
N MET A 1 -62.52 48.75 3.29
CA MET A 1 -62.08 47.48 3.90
C MET A 1 -61.33 46.67 2.84
N PHE A 2 -60.00 46.72 2.82
CA PHE A 2 -59.18 45.83 1.99
C PHE A 2 -58.05 45.23 2.82
N ARG A 3 -57.85 43.92 2.63
CA ARG A 3 -57.25 42.97 3.55
C ARG A 3 -55.73 42.86 3.37
N ARG A 4 -55.05 42.85 4.52
CA ARG A 4 -53.97 41.96 4.98
C ARG A 4 -52.77 41.69 4.06
N SER A 5 -51.63 42.17 4.56
CA SER A 5 -50.25 41.79 4.30
C SER A 5 -50.00 40.28 4.32
N LEU A 6 -49.06 39.80 3.47
CA LEU A 6 -48.35 38.54 3.68
C LEU A 6 -46.89 38.68 3.22
N ALA A 7 -45.99 38.41 4.16
CA ALA A 7 -44.55 38.40 4.03
C ALA A 7 -44.08 37.18 3.22
N VAL A 8 -43.04 37.37 2.41
CA VAL A 8 -42.33 36.28 1.71
C VAL A 8 -40.99 36.06 2.40
N LEU A 9 -40.87 34.92 3.07
CA LEU A 9 -39.62 34.40 3.64
C LEU A 9 -38.59 34.16 2.52
N ALA A 10 -37.41 34.75 2.66
CA ALA A 10 -36.24 34.38 1.86
C ALA A 10 -35.66 33.06 2.40
N ALA A 11 -35.74 32.00 1.61
CA ALA A 11 -35.15 30.71 1.90
C ALA A 11 -33.62 30.78 1.78
N ALA A 12 -32.91 30.63 2.90
CA ALA A 12 -31.47 30.41 2.91
C ALA A 12 -31.17 28.98 2.44
N GLY A 13 -30.73 28.85 1.19
CA GLY A 13 -30.27 27.58 0.63
C GLY A 13 -28.91 27.19 1.21
N ILE A 14 -28.90 26.21 2.11
CA ILE A 14 -27.66 25.54 2.54
C ILE A 14 -27.31 24.52 1.46
N ALA A 15 -26.38 24.88 0.57
CA ALA A 15 -25.77 23.93 -0.34
C ALA A 15 -24.85 23.00 0.46
N LEU A 16 -25.36 21.83 0.87
CA LEU A 16 -24.51 20.73 1.32
C LEU A 16 -23.72 20.23 0.09
N ALA A 17 -22.48 20.70 -0.03
CA ALA A 17 -21.51 20.07 -0.90
C ALA A 17 -21.23 18.67 -0.35
N ALA A 18 -21.90 17.66 -0.90
CA ALA A 18 -21.55 16.27 -0.70
C ALA A 18 -20.15 16.05 -1.27
N GLN A 19 -19.14 16.14 -0.42
CA GLN A 19 -17.80 15.70 -0.75
C GLN A 19 -17.87 14.18 -0.91
N VAL A 20 -18.03 13.74 -2.16
CA VAL A 20 -17.84 12.34 -2.52
C VAL A 20 -16.38 12.03 -2.22
N ALA A 21 -16.13 11.48 -1.03
CA ALA A 21 -14.83 10.97 -0.66
C ALA A 21 -14.51 9.80 -1.59
N LEU A 22 -13.84 10.10 -2.71
CA LEU A 22 -13.24 9.08 -3.55
C LEU A 22 -12.34 8.24 -2.64
N PRO A 23 -12.41 6.91 -2.68
CA PRO A 23 -11.57 6.06 -1.85
C PRO A 23 -10.12 6.41 -2.13
N GLN A 24 -9.48 7.11 -1.18
CA GLN A 24 -8.06 7.40 -1.27
C GLN A 24 -7.34 6.07 -1.41
N ALA A 25 -6.58 5.91 -2.50
CA ALA A 25 -5.71 4.75 -2.66
C ALA A 25 -4.85 4.70 -1.40
N ALA A 26 -5.07 3.72 -0.51
CA ALA A 26 -4.37 3.72 0.76
C ALA A 26 -2.86 3.73 0.49
N GLN A 27 -2.25 4.87 0.82
CA GLN A 27 -0.84 5.15 0.60
C GLN A 27 -0.05 4.45 1.70
N ALA A 28 1.25 4.23 1.51
CA ALA A 28 2.08 3.62 2.55
C ALA A 28 2.01 4.41 3.88
N GLY A 29 1.65 5.70 3.84
CA GLY A 29 1.37 6.53 5.02
C GLY A 29 0.25 6.03 5.92
N ALA A 30 -0.78 5.38 5.38
CA ALA A 30 -1.83 4.74 6.19
C ALA A 30 -1.30 3.55 7.03
N TYR A 31 -0.09 3.09 6.71
CA TYR A 31 0.58 1.94 7.31
C TYR A 31 1.88 2.33 8.03
N GLY A 32 2.06 3.62 8.35
CA GLY A 32 3.20 4.11 9.14
C GLY A 32 4.42 4.58 8.34
N CYS A 33 4.32 4.71 7.01
CA CYS A 33 5.38 5.34 6.23
C CYS A 33 5.26 6.87 6.20
N ALA A 34 6.24 7.57 6.77
CA ALA A 34 6.33 9.01 6.62
C ALA A 34 6.67 9.43 5.17
N GLY A 35 6.34 10.67 4.82
CA GLY A 35 6.68 11.26 3.52
C GLY A 35 5.62 11.07 2.44
N SER A 36 6.01 11.44 1.22
CA SER A 36 5.12 11.47 0.07
C SER A 36 5.21 10.16 -0.73
N LEU A 37 4.08 9.74 -1.31
CA LEU A 37 4.02 8.59 -2.21
C LEU A 37 4.96 8.81 -3.40
N VAL A 38 5.90 7.89 -3.60
CA VAL A 38 6.80 7.87 -4.77
C VAL A 38 6.18 7.05 -5.89
N GLY A 39 5.47 5.99 -5.54
CA GLY A 39 4.75 5.18 -6.50
C GLY A 39 3.96 4.06 -5.85
N THR A 40 3.10 3.47 -6.66
CA THR A 40 2.29 2.29 -6.33
C THR A 40 2.50 1.26 -7.42
N TRP A 41 2.81 0.04 -7.03
CA TRP A 41 2.99 -1.08 -7.95
C TRP A 41 1.99 -2.17 -7.60
N LYS A 42 1.15 -2.51 -8.58
CA LYS A 42 0.35 -3.73 -8.50
C LYS A 42 1.33 -4.90 -8.52
N VAL A 43 1.25 -5.76 -7.51
CA VAL A 43 2.05 -6.98 -7.48
C VAL A 43 1.16 -8.03 -8.12
N PRO A 44 1.42 -8.49 -9.36
CA PRO A 44 0.58 -9.49 -10.00
C PRO A 44 0.76 -10.81 -9.26
N LEU A 45 -0.05 -10.96 -8.23
CA LEU A 45 -0.13 -12.10 -7.36
C LEU A 45 -1.35 -12.85 -7.85
N LYS A 46 -1.13 -13.58 -8.95
CA LYS A 46 -2.16 -14.27 -9.70
C LYS A 46 -2.64 -15.43 -8.86
N ASP A 47 -3.86 -15.31 -8.35
CA ASP A 47 -4.54 -16.46 -7.76
C ASP A 47 -4.67 -17.55 -8.83
N ALA A 48 -4.12 -18.72 -8.54
CA ALA A 48 -4.11 -19.85 -9.48
C ALA A 48 -5.53 -20.33 -9.84
N LEU A 49 -6.55 -20.02 -9.02
CA LEU A 49 -7.94 -20.42 -9.23
C LEU A 49 -8.71 -19.48 -10.15
N ASN A 50 -8.40 -18.18 -10.17
CA ASN A 50 -9.21 -17.18 -10.90
C ASN A 50 -8.41 -16.12 -11.65
N GLY A 51 -7.07 -16.15 -11.58
CA GLY A 51 -6.20 -15.28 -12.34
C GLY A 51 -6.13 -13.83 -11.87
N ARG A 52 -6.80 -13.46 -10.77
CA ARG A 52 -6.85 -12.07 -10.28
C ARG A 52 -5.66 -11.70 -9.41
N THR A 53 -5.40 -10.40 -9.32
CA THR A 53 -4.37 -9.81 -8.47
C THR A 53 -4.97 -9.16 -7.22
N TYR A 54 -4.60 -9.63 -6.02
CA TYR A 54 -5.20 -9.17 -4.76
C TYR A 54 -4.37 -8.19 -3.93
N TYR A 55 -3.16 -7.91 -4.38
CA TYR A 55 -2.14 -7.28 -3.56
C TYR A 55 -1.54 -6.08 -4.28
N ARG A 56 -1.08 -5.11 -3.49
CA ARG A 56 -0.33 -3.94 -3.98
C ARG A 56 0.87 -3.67 -3.09
N SER A 57 1.90 -3.07 -3.67
CA SER A 57 3.03 -2.52 -2.93
C SER A 57 3.05 -1.01 -3.14
N ASP A 58 3.17 -0.26 -2.06
CA ASP A 58 3.25 1.21 -2.07
C ASP A 58 4.61 1.63 -1.50
N ILE A 59 5.25 2.66 -2.09
CA ILE A 59 6.50 3.26 -1.57
C ILE A 59 6.27 4.73 -1.28
N ASN A 60 6.60 5.15 -0.06
CA ASN A 60 6.70 6.56 0.31
C ASN A 60 8.16 6.93 0.58
N ALA A 61 8.50 8.21 0.42
CA ALA A 61 9.83 8.73 0.72
C ALA A 61 9.79 10.10 1.41
N ALA A 62 10.67 10.30 2.38
CA ALA A 62 10.96 11.58 3.03
C ALA A 62 12.39 11.61 3.59
N ASN A 63 13.06 12.76 3.49
CA ASN A 63 14.35 13.01 4.14
C ASN A 63 15.45 11.96 3.84
N GLY A 64 15.45 11.43 2.61
CA GLY A 64 16.39 10.38 2.18
C GLY A 64 16.01 8.96 2.61
N TRP A 65 15.00 8.80 3.46
CA TRP A 65 14.43 7.50 3.80
C TRP A 65 13.29 7.13 2.86
N ASN A 66 13.26 5.86 2.49
CA ASN A 66 12.17 5.27 1.74
C ASN A 66 11.53 4.18 2.59
N CYS A 67 10.24 4.01 2.41
CA CYS A 67 9.42 3.13 3.21
C CYS A 67 8.43 2.40 2.30
N ALA A 68 8.34 1.08 2.44
CA ALA A 68 7.49 0.26 1.59
C ALA A 68 6.60 -0.67 2.41
N VAL A 69 5.41 -0.95 1.89
CA VAL A 69 4.42 -1.85 2.49
C VAL A 69 3.82 -2.72 1.40
N LEU A 70 3.66 -4.02 1.70
CA LEU A 70 2.89 -4.95 0.90
C LEU A 70 1.51 -5.10 1.53
N ALA A 71 0.48 -4.54 0.89
CA ALA A 71 -0.87 -4.51 1.41
C ALA A 71 -1.84 -5.36 0.56
N LYS A 72 -2.76 -6.04 1.25
CA LYS A 72 -3.94 -6.65 0.63
C LYS A 72 -4.95 -5.57 0.28
N ARG A 73 -5.61 -5.70 -0.86
CA ARG A 73 -6.61 -4.72 -1.29
C ARG A 73 -7.95 -4.99 -0.58
N PRO A 74 -8.56 -3.97 0.08
CA PRO A 74 -9.90 -4.09 0.62
C PRO A 74 -10.91 -4.55 -0.44
N GLY A 75 -11.86 -5.39 -0.04
CA GLY A 75 -12.91 -5.91 -0.94
C GLY A 75 -12.44 -7.00 -1.92
N LEU A 76 -11.16 -7.40 -1.88
CA LEU A 76 -10.66 -8.54 -2.63
C LEU A 76 -10.51 -9.78 -1.74
N PRO A 77 -10.54 -10.99 -2.33
CA PRO A 77 -10.23 -12.23 -1.63
C PRO A 77 -8.95 -12.14 -0.80
N ARG A 78 -8.91 -12.86 0.33
CA ARG A 78 -7.82 -12.88 1.32
C ARG A 78 -7.67 -11.61 2.16
N TYR A 79 -8.40 -10.53 1.88
CA TYR A 79 -8.44 -9.38 2.77
C TYR A 79 -9.06 -9.78 4.11
N GLY A 80 -8.32 -9.61 5.21
CA GLY A 80 -8.73 -10.05 6.55
C GLY A 80 -8.33 -11.49 6.91
N GLU A 81 -8.02 -12.33 5.93
CA GLU A 81 -7.51 -13.69 6.17
C GLU A 81 -6.01 -13.66 6.53
N ARG A 82 -5.52 -14.57 7.37
CA ARG A 82 -4.08 -14.69 7.63
C ARG A 82 -3.42 -15.50 6.51
N THR A 83 -2.71 -14.83 5.60
CA THR A 83 -1.89 -15.49 4.57
C THR A 83 -0.43 -15.05 4.68
N PRO A 84 0.54 -15.90 4.30
CA PRO A 84 1.94 -15.50 4.30
C PRO A 84 2.19 -14.34 3.33
N LEU A 85 2.79 -13.29 3.85
CA LEU A 85 3.32 -12.14 3.13
C LEU A 85 4.81 -12.02 3.46
N TRP A 86 5.59 -11.57 2.47
CA TRP A 86 6.99 -11.20 2.66
C TRP A 86 7.29 -9.99 1.79
N ILE A 87 7.97 -9.03 2.38
CA ILE A 87 8.50 -7.85 1.70
C ILE A 87 9.93 -7.64 2.18
N GLU A 88 10.82 -7.37 1.25
CA GLU A 88 12.15 -6.85 1.53
C GLU A 88 12.43 -5.65 0.64
N MET A 89 13.21 -4.72 1.17
CA MET A 89 13.68 -3.54 0.47
C MET A 89 15.17 -3.38 0.73
N TYR A 90 15.91 -3.00 -0.30
CA TYR A 90 17.33 -2.71 -0.20
C TYR A 90 17.77 -1.64 -1.18
N ASN A 91 18.85 -0.93 -0.87
CA ASN A 91 19.45 0.03 -1.78
C ASN A 91 20.63 -0.60 -2.55
N SER A 92 21.16 0.14 -3.52
CA SER A 92 22.29 -0.30 -4.34
C SER A 92 23.63 -0.45 -3.60
N ARG A 93 23.71 -0.08 -2.31
CA ARG A 93 24.88 -0.27 -1.43
C ARG A 93 24.72 -1.43 -0.46
N TRP A 94 23.62 -2.15 -0.53
CA TRP A 94 23.40 -3.32 0.31
C TRP A 94 24.47 -4.38 0.03
N ALA A 95 25.11 -4.81 1.10
CA ALA A 95 26.00 -5.96 1.20
C ALA A 95 25.76 -6.62 2.57
N GLU A 96 26.14 -7.89 2.72
CA GLU A 96 25.87 -8.67 3.95
C GLU A 96 26.50 -8.03 5.20
N ASP A 97 27.68 -7.43 5.05
CA ASP A 97 28.41 -6.70 6.09
C ASP A 97 27.94 -5.24 6.27
N ASN A 98 27.10 -4.74 5.36
CA ASN A 98 26.59 -3.37 5.34
C ASN A 98 25.06 -3.33 5.37
N TRP A 99 24.44 -4.14 6.23
CA TRP A 99 22.98 -4.26 6.31
C TRP A 99 22.30 -3.02 6.90
N LYS A 100 22.94 -2.35 7.87
CA LYS A 100 22.36 -1.23 8.61
C LYS A 100 21.92 -0.10 7.67
N HIS A 101 20.63 0.25 7.72
CA HIS A 101 19.97 1.25 6.87
C HIS A 101 19.90 0.92 5.37
N ASN A 102 20.59 -0.11 4.88
CA ASN A 102 20.62 -0.46 3.46
C ASN A 102 19.70 -1.63 3.11
N TYR A 103 19.21 -2.35 4.12
CA TYR A 103 18.32 -3.49 3.99
C TYR A 103 17.31 -3.49 5.13
N ASP A 104 16.06 -3.81 4.80
CA ASP A 104 15.02 -4.11 5.79
C ASP A 104 14.01 -5.08 5.19
N GLN A 105 13.44 -5.95 6.03
CA GLN A 105 12.46 -6.94 5.61
C GLN A 105 11.40 -7.20 6.68
N ASP A 106 10.22 -7.61 6.23
CA ASP A 106 9.16 -8.12 7.08
C ASP A 106 8.49 -9.35 6.44
N GLN A 107 8.17 -10.34 7.27
CA GLN A 107 7.46 -11.55 6.87
C GLN A 107 6.55 -12.08 7.97
N GLY A 108 5.44 -12.66 7.55
CA GLY A 108 4.60 -13.43 8.44
C GLY A 108 3.23 -13.75 7.86
N LYS A 109 2.39 -14.39 8.67
CA LYS A 109 0.98 -14.63 8.34
C LYS A 109 0.15 -13.41 8.72
N CYS A 110 -0.04 -12.51 7.76
CA CYS A 110 -0.65 -11.19 7.96
C CYS A 110 -2.11 -11.15 7.47
N ARG A 111 -2.96 -10.45 8.22
CA ARG A 111 -4.37 -10.21 7.83
C ARG A 111 -4.51 -9.16 6.74
N TYR A 112 -3.68 -8.11 6.79
CA TYR A 112 -3.87 -6.91 5.98
C TYR A 112 -2.61 -6.46 5.24
N TYR A 113 -1.44 -6.46 5.88
CA TYR A 113 -0.21 -6.02 5.25
C TYR A 113 1.04 -6.60 5.93
N ALA A 114 2.17 -6.53 5.24
CA ALA A 114 3.53 -6.70 5.76
C ALA A 114 4.33 -5.42 5.51
N GLY A 115 5.25 -5.09 6.42
CA GLY A 115 5.93 -3.81 6.55
C GLY A 115 5.34 -2.98 7.70
N PRO A 116 5.74 -1.70 7.84
CA PRO A 116 6.62 -0.95 6.93
C PRO A 116 8.09 -1.38 7.01
N VAL A 117 8.71 -1.61 5.85
CA VAL A 117 10.17 -1.77 5.75
C VAL A 117 10.81 -0.44 5.35
N LYS A 118 11.98 -0.10 5.90
CA LYS A 118 12.63 1.20 5.75
C LYS A 118 14.09 1.10 5.35
N VAL A 119 14.47 1.82 4.30
CA VAL A 119 15.83 1.86 3.77
C VAL A 119 16.21 3.30 3.46
N TYR A 120 17.43 3.68 3.81
CA TYR A 120 17.99 4.96 3.41
C TYR A 120 18.41 4.89 1.95
N GLY A 121 17.84 5.73 1.11
CA GLY A 121 18.02 5.69 -0.35
C GLY A 121 18.45 7.00 -0.98
N LYS A 122 18.88 8.01 -0.20
CA LYS A 122 19.28 9.31 -0.76
C LYS A 122 20.41 9.12 -1.77
N ASN A 123 20.19 9.59 -3.00
CA ASN A 123 21.10 9.44 -4.15
C ASN A 123 21.39 7.96 -4.50
N LEU A 124 20.48 7.05 -4.18
CA LEU A 124 20.62 5.62 -4.44
C LEU A 124 19.35 5.08 -5.09
N CYS A 125 19.52 4.03 -5.89
CA CYS A 125 18.39 3.25 -6.36
C CYS A 125 17.99 2.22 -5.33
N LEU A 126 16.69 1.96 -5.25
CA LEU A 126 16.13 0.90 -4.42
C LEU A 126 15.70 -0.28 -5.27
N SER A 127 15.70 -1.43 -4.61
CA SER A 127 15.04 -2.64 -5.06
C SER A 127 14.11 -3.13 -3.98
N ILE A 128 12.95 -3.62 -4.39
CA ILE A 128 11.92 -4.17 -3.51
C ILE A 128 11.54 -5.53 -4.05
N ARG A 129 11.53 -6.52 -3.19
CA ARG A 129 10.98 -7.83 -3.50
C ARG A 129 9.80 -8.09 -2.58
N VAL A 130 8.75 -8.59 -3.18
CA VAL A 130 7.49 -8.89 -2.50
C VAL A 130 7.05 -10.27 -2.91
N ARG A 131 6.55 -11.05 -1.95
CA ARG A 131 5.95 -12.36 -2.16
C ARG A 131 4.70 -12.51 -1.31
N HIS A 132 3.75 -13.28 -1.82
CA HIS A 132 2.70 -13.87 -1.00
C HIS A 132 2.69 -15.37 -1.24
N ALA A 133 2.10 -16.09 -0.30
CA ALA A 133 1.71 -17.45 -0.51
C ALA A 133 0.22 -17.62 -0.22
N ASP A 134 -0.39 -18.53 -0.97
CA ASP A 134 -1.66 -19.10 -0.60
C ASP A 134 -1.44 -20.50 -0.01
N HIS A 135 -2.41 -20.99 0.77
CA HIS A 135 -2.44 -22.38 1.19
C HIS A 135 -2.72 -23.25 -0.03
N GLY A 136 -1.74 -24.04 -0.46
CA GLY A 136 -1.95 -25.09 -1.46
C GLY A 136 -2.73 -26.27 -0.88
N PRO A 137 -3.23 -27.19 -1.73
CA PRO A 137 -3.78 -28.47 -1.28
C PRO A 137 -2.79 -29.17 -0.32
N GLY A 138 -3.27 -29.61 0.84
CA GLY A 138 -2.44 -30.27 1.86
C GLY A 138 -1.66 -29.34 2.82
N GLY A 139 -1.99 -28.05 2.87
CA GLY A 139 -1.51 -27.14 3.93
C GLY A 139 -0.09 -26.59 3.76
N LYS A 140 0.63 -26.99 2.69
CA LYS A 140 1.94 -26.44 2.36
C LYS A 140 1.82 -25.00 1.87
N THR A 141 2.69 -24.13 2.40
CA THR A 141 2.83 -22.75 1.93
C THR A 141 3.48 -22.75 0.56
N SER A 142 2.73 -22.38 -0.49
CA SER A 142 3.28 -22.19 -1.82
C SER A 142 3.32 -20.70 -2.10
N TYR A 143 4.52 -20.11 -2.13
CA TYR A 143 4.71 -18.72 -2.58
C TYR A 143 4.42 -18.64 -4.08
N ASN A 144 3.15 -18.51 -4.42
CA ASN A 144 2.60 -18.60 -5.76
C ASN A 144 2.55 -17.26 -6.50
N GLY A 145 3.05 -16.19 -5.87
CA GLY A 145 3.35 -14.98 -6.60
C GLY A 145 4.37 -14.10 -5.91
N GLY A 146 5.11 -13.38 -6.75
CA GLY A 146 6.07 -12.39 -6.31
C GLY A 146 6.39 -11.41 -7.41
N ARG A 147 6.98 -10.28 -7.01
CA ARG A 147 7.51 -9.28 -7.92
C ARG A 147 8.81 -8.74 -7.36
N THR A 148 9.75 -8.51 -8.26
CA THR A 148 10.94 -7.71 -7.98
C THR A 148 10.77 -6.39 -8.71
N LEU A 149 10.89 -5.29 -7.97
CA LEU A 149 11.02 -3.95 -8.50
C LEU A 149 12.47 -3.54 -8.31
N THR A 150 13.16 -3.13 -9.36
CA THR A 150 14.54 -2.66 -9.31
C THR A 150 14.63 -1.27 -9.92
N GLY A 151 15.60 -0.47 -9.48
CA GLY A 151 15.78 0.88 -10.02
C GLY A 151 14.63 1.82 -9.69
N VAL A 152 13.96 1.61 -8.55
CA VAL A 152 12.90 2.51 -8.08
C VAL A 152 13.46 3.57 -7.15
N ALA A 153 12.81 4.74 -7.12
CA ALA A 153 13.18 5.85 -6.24
C ALA A 153 14.66 6.29 -6.34
N CYS A 154 15.26 6.20 -7.54
CA CYS A 154 16.65 6.61 -7.82
C CYS A 154 16.82 8.14 -7.78
N ARG A 155 16.90 8.74 -6.59
CA ARG A 155 17.00 10.20 -6.43
C ARG A 155 17.62 10.62 -5.10
#